data_AF-A0A0L0V3K8-F1
#
_entry.id   AF-A0A0L0V3K8-F1
#
_cell.length_a   1.000
_cell.length_b   1.000
_cell.length_c   1.000
_cell.angle_alpha   90.00
_cell.angle_beta   90.00
_cell.angle_gamma   90.00
#
_symmetry.space_group_name_H-M   'P 1'
#
loop_
_entity.id
_entity.type
_entity.pdbx_description
1 polymer ?
#
loop_
_entity_poly.entity_id
_entity_poly.type
_entity_poly.pdbx_seq_one_letter_code
_entity_poly.pdbx_strand_id
1 'polypeptide(L)'
;MEVIDLARGTPGGAYVPRGNCIQRFHSCTGNQDKIDVVANFASRKVPLISCTMALGLGQNWKRVRMVVHMGQGDRALICQMIGRCGRDRRPGLALMFVEKTRRKGKNLVEQFTQGATQDNADGIDALAITPVCLRIAFSLDNLLGYVPLWEDDEAYIAEQQREVSVNMPQCCCSNCAPSEAACLMQHLLLADKGNFDKIMSDNFTTSLVRDIKSKYPTKRTSYWKRKYNENEEVVVNTFKEQLLRDLHAHYNAEFGIGGPISAEDIFGEQEAEAVVSYLNHITGARDLQGIIGGECFEGQLEWLMQKVLRLKELLALTPAGTTAKRVRKSNGRKSIPTITATGAPGPTPDSAALARLQVDPLLQVSPTTKSVDPRLLDP
;
A
#
# COMPACT_ATOMS: atom_id res chain seq x y z
N MET A 1 5.08 2.34 -16.76
CA MET A 1 6.46 1.80 -16.90
C MET A 1 7.52 2.88 -16.79
N GLU A 2 7.21 4.14 -17.11
CA GLU A 2 8.12 5.29 -16.97
C GLU A 2 8.78 5.42 -15.58
N VAL A 3 8.07 5.06 -14.50
CA VAL A 3 8.65 5.04 -13.15
C VAL A 3 9.86 4.10 -13.05
N ILE A 4 9.82 2.95 -13.75
CA ILE A 4 10.92 1.99 -13.78
C ILE A 4 12.10 2.55 -14.57
N ASP A 5 11.84 3.21 -15.70
CA ASP A 5 12.86 3.89 -16.49
C ASP A 5 13.56 5.00 -15.70
N LEU A 6 12.77 5.83 -15.00
CA LEU A 6 13.27 6.89 -14.14
C LEU A 6 14.14 6.31 -13.02
N ALA A 7 13.66 5.25 -12.36
CA ALA A 7 14.43 4.55 -11.31
C ALA A 7 15.73 3.94 -11.85
N ARG A 8 15.77 3.55 -13.12
CA ARG A 8 16.97 3.01 -13.79
C ARG A 8 17.88 4.08 -14.38
N GLY A 9 17.45 5.34 -14.46
CA GLY A 9 18.18 6.39 -15.16
C GLY A 9 18.18 6.19 -16.68
N THR A 10 17.14 5.56 -17.22
CA THR A 10 16.96 5.33 -18.66
C THR A 10 15.64 5.90 -19.18
N PRO A 11 15.38 7.23 -19.08
CA PRO A 11 14.12 7.83 -19.48
C PRO A 11 13.73 7.47 -20.93
N GLY A 12 12.47 7.10 -21.15
CA GLY A 12 11.94 6.71 -22.45
C GLY A 12 12.14 5.23 -22.83
N GLY A 13 12.85 4.45 -22.00
CA GLY A 13 13.06 3.00 -22.22
C GLY A 13 11.76 2.19 -22.37
N ALA A 14 10.67 2.62 -21.75
CA ALA A 14 9.35 2.01 -21.76
C ALA A 14 8.65 2.08 -23.13
N TYR A 15 9.10 2.98 -24.01
CA TYR A 15 8.61 3.13 -25.37
C TYR A 15 9.47 2.38 -26.39
N VAL A 16 10.61 1.83 -25.99
CA VAL A 16 11.45 1.00 -26.86
C VAL A 16 10.78 -0.37 -27.02
N PRO A 17 10.39 -0.77 -28.24
CA PRO A 17 9.84 -2.09 -28.49
C PRO A 17 10.85 -3.18 -28.07
N ARG A 18 10.37 -4.23 -27.40
CA ARG A 18 11.20 -5.37 -26.95
C ARG A 18 12.39 -4.97 -26.05
N GLY A 19 12.23 -3.94 -25.21
CA GLY A 19 13.24 -3.57 -24.22
C GLY A 19 13.70 -4.75 -23.34
N ASN A 20 14.97 -4.72 -22.93
CA ASN A 20 15.61 -5.81 -22.18
C ASN A 20 15.36 -5.75 -20.66
N CYS A 21 14.69 -4.71 -20.17
CA CYS A 21 14.43 -4.56 -18.73
C CYS A 21 13.08 -5.14 -18.32
N ILE A 22 12.03 -4.78 -19.05
CA ILE A 22 10.67 -5.12 -18.67
C ILE A 22 9.78 -5.20 -19.89
N GLN A 23 8.91 -6.22 -19.90
CA GLN A 23 7.96 -6.43 -20.98
C GLN A 23 6.54 -6.52 -20.42
N ARG A 24 5.55 -6.13 -21.23
CA ARG A 24 4.13 -6.09 -20.85
C ARG A 24 3.44 -7.39 -21.27
N PHE A 25 2.61 -7.93 -20.39
CA PHE A 25 1.77 -9.09 -20.64
C PHE A 25 0.35 -8.81 -20.13
N HIS A 26 -0.51 -8.34 -21.02
CA HIS A 26 -1.89 -7.97 -20.72
C HIS A 26 -2.85 -8.67 -21.68
N SER A 27 -4.15 -8.57 -21.43
CA SER A 27 -5.19 -9.12 -22.31
C SER A 27 -5.04 -8.60 -23.74
N CYS A 28 -4.77 -7.30 -23.91
CA CYS A 28 -4.56 -6.63 -25.18
C CYS A 28 -3.19 -6.91 -25.85
N THR A 29 -2.28 -7.63 -25.19
CA THR A 29 -1.01 -8.03 -25.82
C THR A 29 -1.27 -9.08 -26.89
N GLY A 30 -0.71 -8.89 -28.09
CA GLY A 30 -0.84 -9.83 -29.20
C GLY A 30 -0.36 -11.24 -28.82
N ASN A 31 -0.95 -12.27 -29.42
CA ASN A 31 -0.62 -13.66 -29.05
C ASN A 31 0.86 -14.00 -29.27
N GLN A 32 1.45 -13.53 -30.38
CA GLN A 32 2.88 -13.74 -30.64
C GLN A 32 3.75 -13.01 -29.60
N ASP A 33 3.40 -11.78 -29.23
CA ASP A 33 4.12 -11.04 -28.20
C ASP A 33 4.04 -11.75 -26.83
N LYS A 34 2.88 -12.32 -26.47
CA LYS A 34 2.75 -13.12 -25.24
C LYS A 34 3.72 -14.30 -25.23
N ILE A 35 3.84 -15.03 -26.35
CA ILE A 35 4.79 -16.14 -26.50
C ILE A 35 6.24 -15.64 -26.36
N ASP A 36 6.58 -14.55 -27.06
CA ASP A 36 7.92 -13.97 -27.04
C ASP A 36 8.31 -13.49 -25.64
N VAL A 37 7.39 -12.86 -24.90
CA VAL A 37 7.60 -12.42 -23.51
C VAL A 37 7.90 -13.59 -22.59
N VAL A 38 7.11 -14.66 -22.68
CA VAL A 38 7.32 -15.90 -21.91
C VAL A 38 8.71 -16.48 -22.22
N ALA A 39 9.05 -16.59 -23.50
CA ALA A 39 10.35 -17.11 -23.95
C ALA A 39 11.53 -16.23 -23.49
N ASN A 40 11.40 -14.91 -23.58
CA ASN A 40 12.43 -13.95 -23.16
C ASN A 40 12.68 -14.02 -21.64
N PHE A 41 11.63 -14.12 -20.84
CA PHE A 41 11.77 -14.27 -19.40
C PHE A 41 12.38 -15.64 -19.03
N ALA A 42 11.88 -16.72 -19.65
CA ALA A 42 12.38 -18.08 -19.47
C ALA A 42 13.86 -18.23 -19.88
N SER A 43 14.32 -17.47 -20.88
CA SER A 43 15.72 -17.44 -21.35
C SER A 43 16.60 -16.38 -20.65
N ARG A 44 16.10 -15.68 -19.62
CA ARG A 44 16.84 -14.65 -18.85
C ARG A 44 17.18 -13.38 -19.64
N LYS A 45 16.55 -13.15 -20.79
CA LYS A 45 16.72 -11.92 -21.57
C LYS A 45 16.08 -10.72 -20.90
N VAL A 46 14.94 -10.91 -20.24
CA VAL A 46 14.27 -9.87 -19.46
C VAL A 46 14.08 -10.28 -17.99
N PRO A 47 14.39 -9.41 -17.01
CA PRO A 47 14.25 -9.72 -15.60
C PRO A 47 12.85 -9.48 -15.05
N LEU A 48 12.01 -8.67 -15.73
CA LEU A 48 10.70 -8.26 -15.23
C LEU A 48 9.62 -8.46 -16.28
N ILE A 49 8.44 -8.88 -15.83
CA ILE A 49 7.19 -8.84 -16.60
C ILE A 49 6.23 -7.96 -15.81
N SER A 50 5.63 -6.98 -16.48
CA SER A 50 4.45 -6.28 -15.96
C SER A 50 3.22 -6.93 -16.56
N CYS A 51 2.29 -7.36 -15.72
CA CYS A 51 1.12 -8.09 -16.16
C CYS A 51 -0.13 -7.73 -15.38
N THR A 52 -1.28 -7.90 -16.03
CA THR A 52 -2.58 -7.98 -15.35
C THR A 52 -2.89 -9.46 -15.07
N MET A 53 -4.10 -9.74 -14.57
CA MET A 53 -4.61 -11.10 -14.37
C MET A 53 -4.56 -11.99 -15.61
N ALA A 54 -4.34 -11.43 -16.81
CA ALA A 54 -4.12 -12.20 -18.04
C ALA A 54 -2.96 -13.20 -17.94
N LEU A 55 -2.02 -13.00 -17.02
CA LEU A 55 -0.94 -13.95 -16.71
C LEU A 55 -1.34 -15.01 -15.66
N GLY A 56 -2.64 -15.27 -15.46
CA GLY A 56 -3.16 -15.88 -14.24
C GLY A 56 -3.36 -17.40 -14.22
N LEU A 57 -3.63 -18.08 -15.34
CA LEU A 57 -4.09 -19.48 -15.32
C LEU A 57 -3.26 -20.38 -16.25
N GLY A 58 -2.86 -21.56 -15.75
CA GLY A 58 -2.27 -22.64 -16.55
C GLY A 58 -0.76 -22.61 -16.84
N GLN A 59 -0.04 -21.52 -16.54
CA GLN A 59 1.41 -21.48 -16.76
C GLN A 59 2.24 -21.68 -15.49
N ASN A 60 3.22 -22.59 -15.57
CA ASN A 60 4.13 -22.90 -14.46
C ASN A 60 5.41 -22.04 -14.53
N TRP A 61 5.44 -20.99 -13.74
CA TRP A 61 6.55 -20.05 -13.67
C TRP A 61 7.59 -20.46 -12.61
N LYS A 62 8.26 -21.61 -12.79
CA LYS A 62 9.26 -22.11 -11.83
C LYS A 62 10.34 -21.09 -11.46
N ARG A 63 10.63 -20.13 -12.35
CA ARG A 63 11.72 -19.16 -12.19
C ARG A 63 11.32 -17.84 -11.52
N VAL A 64 10.05 -17.62 -11.20
CA VAL A 64 9.62 -16.39 -10.53
C VAL A 64 10.08 -16.44 -9.08
N ARG A 65 10.97 -15.51 -8.71
CA ARG A 65 11.53 -15.39 -7.37
C ARG A 65 10.91 -14.25 -6.56
N MET A 66 10.28 -13.30 -7.23
CA MET A 66 9.60 -12.18 -6.61
C MET A 66 8.34 -11.84 -7.39
N VAL A 67 7.25 -11.58 -6.68
CA VAL A 67 6.01 -11.00 -7.21
C VAL A 67 5.77 -9.68 -6.49
N VAL A 68 5.49 -8.64 -7.25
CA VAL A 68 5.10 -7.33 -6.71
C VAL A 68 3.67 -7.05 -7.13
N HIS A 69 2.77 -7.03 -6.15
CA HIS A 69 1.39 -6.63 -6.33
C HIS A 69 1.26 -5.13 -6.02
N MET A 70 0.58 -4.40 -6.91
CA MET A 70 0.39 -2.97 -6.80
C MET A 70 -1.10 -2.66 -6.82
N GLY A 71 -1.59 -1.97 -5.79
CA GLY A 71 -2.97 -1.50 -5.72
C GLY A 71 -3.92 -2.50 -5.07
N GLN A 72 -5.21 -2.30 -5.33
CA GLN A 72 -6.28 -3.15 -4.83
C GLN A 72 -6.64 -4.22 -5.86
N GLY A 73 -7.11 -5.35 -5.37
CA GLY A 73 -7.58 -6.44 -6.20
C GLY A 73 -8.41 -7.41 -5.37
N ASP A 74 -9.13 -8.28 -6.06
CA ASP A 74 -9.79 -9.41 -5.42
C ASP A 74 -8.78 -10.26 -4.63
N ARG A 75 -9.14 -10.62 -3.39
CA ARG A 75 -8.23 -11.27 -2.44
C ARG A 75 -7.74 -12.63 -2.92
N ALA A 76 -8.64 -13.44 -3.49
CA ALA A 76 -8.29 -14.76 -4.02
C ALA A 76 -7.33 -14.64 -5.21
N LEU A 77 -7.53 -13.64 -6.06
CA LEU A 77 -6.64 -13.33 -7.17
C LEU A 77 -5.28 -12.82 -6.70
N ILE A 78 -5.22 -11.97 -5.67
CA ILE A 78 -3.97 -11.56 -5.03
C ILE A 78 -3.22 -12.79 -4.51
N CYS A 79 -3.89 -13.65 -3.75
CA CYS A 79 -3.31 -14.88 -3.20
C CYS A 79 -2.74 -15.78 -4.31
N GLN A 80 -3.50 -15.97 -5.40
CA GLN A 80 -3.08 -16.75 -6.56
C GLN A 80 -1.88 -16.13 -7.29
N MET A 81 -1.80 -14.81 -7.36
CA MET A 81 -0.72 -14.07 -8.01
C MET A 81 0.58 -14.16 -7.20
N ILE A 82 0.52 -13.93 -5.89
CA ILE A 82 1.71 -14.00 -5.04
C ILE A 82 2.23 -15.44 -4.92
N GLY A 83 1.35 -16.45 -4.97
CA GLY A 83 1.69 -17.88 -5.02
C GLY A 83 2.39 -18.35 -6.30
N ARG A 84 2.77 -17.43 -7.20
CA ARG A 84 3.60 -17.73 -8.38
C ARG A 84 5.09 -17.72 -8.07
N CYS A 85 5.53 -17.03 -7.01
CA CYS A 85 6.92 -17.07 -6.61
C CYS A 85 7.27 -18.38 -5.89
N GLY A 86 8.56 -18.77 -5.91
CA GLY A 86 9.09 -19.88 -5.11
C GLY A 86 8.72 -21.30 -5.59
N ARG A 87 8.24 -21.44 -6.83
CA ARG A 87 7.88 -22.75 -7.42
C ARG A 87 9.07 -23.65 -7.75
N ASP A 88 10.29 -23.13 -7.67
CA ASP A 88 11.54 -23.89 -7.72
C ASP A 88 11.98 -24.44 -6.35
N ARG A 89 11.10 -24.39 -5.33
CA ARG A 89 11.37 -24.77 -3.93
C ARG A 89 12.39 -23.88 -3.22
N ARG A 90 12.82 -22.78 -3.84
CA ARG A 90 13.59 -21.74 -3.17
C ARG A 90 12.63 -20.70 -2.59
N PRO A 91 13.04 -19.96 -1.55
CA PRO A 91 12.23 -18.87 -1.01
C PRO A 91 11.81 -17.91 -2.12
N GLY A 92 10.50 -17.67 -2.21
CA GLY A 92 9.90 -16.65 -3.05
C GLY A 92 9.52 -15.43 -2.22
N LEU A 93 9.59 -14.25 -2.81
CA LEU A 93 9.20 -13.00 -2.17
C LEU A 93 7.90 -12.46 -2.76
N ALA A 94 6.92 -12.19 -1.91
CA ALA A 94 5.74 -11.42 -2.26
C ALA A 94 5.86 -10.02 -1.64
N LEU A 95 5.73 -8.99 -2.46
CA LEU A 95 5.61 -7.60 -2.01
C LEU A 95 4.23 -7.08 -2.38
N MET A 96 3.47 -6.60 -1.41
CA MET A 96 2.15 -6.02 -1.62
C MET A 96 2.21 -4.53 -1.29
N PHE A 97 2.04 -3.68 -2.30
CA PHE A 97 1.88 -2.26 -2.11
C PHE A 97 0.39 -1.93 -2.02
N VAL A 98 -0.07 -1.77 -0.79
CA VAL A 98 -1.43 -1.36 -0.46
C VAL A 98 -1.50 0.14 -0.22
N GLU A 99 -2.66 0.74 -0.46
CA GLU A 99 -2.87 2.16 -0.19
C GLU A 99 -2.88 2.40 1.32
N LYS A 100 -2.12 3.40 1.77
CA LYS A 100 -2.06 3.77 3.20
C LYS A 100 -3.42 4.25 3.73
N THR A 101 -4.21 4.89 2.88
CA THR A 101 -5.53 5.39 3.25
C THR A 101 -6.47 5.28 2.06
N ARG A 102 -7.50 4.46 2.21
CA ARG A 102 -8.57 4.26 1.25
C ARG A 102 -9.71 5.24 1.50
N ARG A 103 -10.13 5.95 0.46
CA ARG A 103 -11.32 6.82 0.51
C ARG A 103 -12.57 5.96 0.62
N LYS A 104 -13.49 6.33 1.51
CA LYS A 104 -14.74 5.59 1.79
C LYS A 104 -14.53 4.13 2.26
N GLY A 105 -13.30 3.73 2.60
CA GLY A 105 -12.97 2.41 3.14
C GLY A 105 -12.59 2.44 4.61
N LYS A 106 -12.45 1.26 5.20
CA LYS A 106 -11.93 1.07 6.55
C LYS A 106 -10.39 1.09 6.49
N ASN A 107 -9.80 1.90 7.37
CA ASN A 107 -8.37 2.19 7.43
C ASN A 107 -7.75 1.84 8.79
N LEU A 108 -8.59 1.44 9.75
CA LEU A 108 -8.24 1.15 11.14
C LEU A 108 -8.98 -0.10 11.57
N VAL A 109 -8.35 -0.94 12.38
CA VAL A 109 -8.94 -2.20 12.86
C VAL A 109 -10.20 -1.92 13.69
N GLU A 110 -10.22 -0.81 14.43
CA GLU A 110 -11.35 -0.36 15.26
C GLU A 110 -12.61 -0.01 14.46
N GLN A 111 -12.50 0.13 13.13
CA GLN A 111 -13.66 0.33 12.26
C GLN A 111 -14.34 -0.98 11.87
N PHE A 112 -13.76 -2.12 12.25
CA PHE A 112 -14.35 -3.44 12.10
C PHE A 112 -14.99 -3.90 13.40
N THR A 113 -16.08 -4.64 13.28
CA THR A 113 -16.76 -5.29 14.40
C THR A 113 -16.38 -6.76 14.43
N GLN A 114 -15.85 -7.23 15.55
CA GLN A 114 -15.48 -8.64 15.73
C GLN A 114 -16.71 -9.55 15.54
N GLY A 115 -16.54 -10.64 14.80
CA GLY A 115 -17.62 -11.58 14.46
C GLY A 115 -18.62 -11.10 13.40
N ALA A 116 -18.50 -9.87 12.89
CA ALA A 116 -19.32 -9.41 11.79
C ALA A 116 -18.85 -10.00 10.45
N THR A 117 -19.80 -10.28 9.56
CA THR A 117 -19.50 -10.73 8.19
C THR A 117 -18.73 -9.65 7.43
N GLN A 118 -17.66 -10.05 6.74
CA GLN A 118 -16.93 -9.17 5.82
C GLN A 118 -17.51 -9.33 4.41
N ASP A 119 -17.98 -8.24 3.82
CA ASP A 119 -18.25 -8.20 2.38
C ASP A 119 -16.94 -8.06 1.58
N ASN A 120 -17.05 -7.96 0.25
CA ASN A 120 -15.86 -7.86 -0.60
C ASN A 120 -15.04 -6.59 -0.35
N ALA A 121 -15.68 -5.46 -0.03
CA ALA A 121 -14.99 -4.20 0.23
C ALA A 121 -14.28 -4.25 1.59
N ASP A 122 -14.98 -4.76 2.61
CA ASP A 122 -14.44 -4.99 3.95
C ASP A 122 -13.25 -5.96 3.92
N GLY A 123 -13.32 -7.02 3.11
CA GLY A 123 -12.23 -7.97 2.97
C GLY A 123 -10.96 -7.36 2.38
N ILE A 124 -11.09 -6.50 1.35
CA ILE A 124 -9.96 -5.78 0.76
C ILE A 124 -9.32 -4.86 1.81
N ASP A 125 -10.15 -4.14 2.56
CA ASP A 125 -9.71 -3.23 3.61
C ASP A 125 -9.02 -3.98 4.75
N ALA A 126 -9.59 -5.11 5.17
CA ALA A 126 -9.03 -5.98 6.19
C ALA A 126 -7.66 -6.55 5.77
N LEU A 127 -7.50 -7.01 4.52
CA LEU A 127 -6.21 -7.50 4.01
C LEU A 127 -5.12 -6.42 4.02
N ALA A 128 -5.50 -5.16 3.79
CA ALA A 128 -4.55 -4.05 3.77
C ALA A 128 -4.03 -3.67 5.17
N ILE A 129 -4.81 -3.91 6.23
CA ILE A 129 -4.50 -3.43 7.58
C ILE A 129 -4.34 -4.53 8.62
N THR A 130 -4.57 -5.80 8.25
CA THR A 130 -4.55 -6.91 9.22
C THR A 130 -3.23 -6.93 9.99
N PRO A 131 -3.27 -6.95 11.34
CA PRO A 131 -2.07 -7.00 12.16
C PRO A 131 -1.56 -8.43 12.36
N VAL A 132 -2.33 -9.45 11.99
CA VAL A 132 -2.01 -10.86 12.29
C VAL A 132 -1.13 -11.49 11.22
N CYS A 133 -0.68 -12.72 11.43
CA CYS A 133 0.16 -13.45 10.47
C CYS A 133 -0.47 -13.50 9.07
N LEU A 134 0.19 -12.93 8.06
CA LEU A 134 -0.32 -12.92 6.68
C LEU A 134 -0.51 -14.32 6.08
N ARG A 135 0.35 -15.29 6.46
CA ARG A 135 0.21 -16.68 6.00
C ARG A 135 -1.10 -17.29 6.48
N ILE A 136 -1.40 -17.12 7.77
CA ILE A 136 -2.65 -17.58 8.37
C ILE A 136 -3.83 -16.79 7.81
N ALA A 137 -3.69 -15.47 7.66
CA ALA A 137 -4.73 -14.63 7.08
C ALA A 137 -5.14 -15.08 5.68
N PHE A 138 -4.18 -15.38 4.79
CA PHE A 138 -4.48 -15.95 3.47
C PHE A 138 -5.05 -17.38 3.55
N SER A 139 -4.65 -18.19 4.53
CA SER A 139 -5.22 -19.53 4.72
C SER A 139 -6.71 -19.44 5.07
N LEU A 140 -7.06 -18.61 6.06
CA LEU A 140 -8.45 -18.39 6.48
C LEU A 140 -9.28 -17.69 5.40
N ASP A 141 -8.72 -16.72 4.70
CA ASP A 141 -9.43 -16.06 3.58
C ASP A 141 -9.84 -17.06 2.50
N ASN A 142 -8.96 -17.99 2.15
CA ASN A 142 -9.26 -19.03 1.16
C ASN A 142 -10.23 -20.11 1.68
N LEU A 143 -10.19 -20.44 2.97
CA LEU A 143 -11.02 -21.51 3.56
C LEU A 143 -12.40 -21.02 4.02
N LEU A 144 -12.46 -19.82 4.57
CA LEU A 144 -13.63 -19.26 5.28
C LEU A 144 -14.15 -17.96 4.65
N GLY A 145 -13.41 -17.33 3.74
CA GLY A 145 -13.86 -16.16 2.97
C GLY A 145 -13.67 -14.79 3.65
N TYR A 146 -12.98 -14.73 4.80
CA TYR A 146 -12.73 -13.49 5.53
C TYR A 146 -11.27 -13.37 5.98
N VAL A 147 -10.82 -12.14 6.19
CA VAL A 147 -9.45 -11.87 6.68
C VAL A 147 -9.50 -11.65 8.19
N PRO A 148 -8.78 -12.43 9.01
CA PRO A 148 -8.72 -12.23 10.46
C PRO A 148 -8.03 -10.90 10.79
N LEU A 149 -8.52 -10.20 11.81
CA LEU A 149 -7.95 -8.94 12.31
C LEU A 149 -7.47 -9.03 13.77
N TRP A 150 -7.81 -10.10 14.48
CA TRP A 150 -7.50 -10.28 15.88
C TRP A 150 -6.88 -11.66 16.12
N GLU A 151 -5.97 -11.74 17.10
CA GLU A 151 -5.27 -12.99 17.45
C GLU A 151 -6.13 -13.94 18.30
N ASP A 152 -7.20 -13.43 18.91
CA ASP A 152 -8.16 -14.19 19.71
C ASP A 152 -9.28 -14.84 18.88
N ASP A 153 -9.26 -14.66 17.55
CA ASP A 153 -10.15 -15.36 16.63
C ASP A 153 -9.91 -16.88 16.71
N GLU A 154 -10.97 -17.65 16.98
CA GLU A 154 -10.88 -19.10 17.18
C GLU A 154 -10.31 -19.83 15.96
N ALA A 155 -10.66 -19.40 14.74
CA ALA A 155 -10.14 -20.00 13.51
C ALA A 155 -8.67 -19.63 13.30
N TYR A 156 -8.26 -18.41 13.68
CA TYR A 156 -6.85 -18.00 13.67
C TYR A 156 -6.01 -18.86 14.61
N ILE A 157 -6.48 -19.06 15.85
CA ILE A 157 -5.82 -19.92 16.84
C ILE A 157 -5.73 -21.36 16.34
N ALA A 158 -6.83 -21.89 15.79
CA ALA A 158 -6.86 -23.25 15.26
C ALA A 158 -5.87 -23.46 14.11
N GLU A 159 -5.79 -22.50 13.17
CA GLU A 159 -4.86 -22.59 12.05
C GLU A 159 -3.40 -22.44 12.52
N GLN A 160 -3.13 -21.56 13.49
CA GLN A 160 -1.81 -21.46 14.12
C GLN A 160 -1.39 -22.78 14.76
N GLN A 161 -2.28 -23.42 15.53
CA GLN A 161 -2.02 -24.73 16.16
C GLN A 161 -1.80 -25.82 15.12
N ARG A 162 -2.55 -25.79 14.00
CA ARG A 162 -2.36 -26.72 12.88
C ARG A 162 -0.99 -26.56 12.24
N GLU A 163 -0.54 -25.33 11.96
CA GLU A 163 0.80 -25.08 11.40
C GLU A 163 1.91 -25.66 12.30
N VAL A 164 1.78 -25.53 13.62
CA VAL A 164 2.72 -26.11 14.59
C VAL A 164 2.66 -27.64 14.57
N SER A 165 1.46 -28.24 14.59
CA SER A 165 1.30 -29.70 14.65
C SER A 165 1.85 -30.43 13.43
N VAL A 166 1.83 -29.78 12.26
CA VAL A 166 2.42 -30.30 11.02
C VAL A 166 3.86 -29.84 10.79
N ASN A 167 4.52 -29.25 11.79
CA ASN A 167 5.90 -28.77 11.74
C ASN A 167 6.18 -27.80 10.58
N MET A 168 5.25 -26.90 10.28
CA MET A 168 5.50 -25.86 9.28
C MET A 168 6.59 -24.88 9.78
N PRO A 169 7.46 -24.39 8.90
CA PRO A 169 8.43 -23.36 9.27
C PRO A 169 7.74 -22.13 9.84
N GLN A 170 8.39 -21.44 10.78
CA GLN A 170 7.91 -20.16 11.29
C GLN A 170 7.68 -19.18 10.14
N CYS A 171 6.61 -18.38 10.25
CA CYS A 171 6.29 -17.40 9.23
C CYS A 171 7.26 -16.21 9.28
N CYS A 172 7.77 -15.80 8.11
CA CYS A 172 8.65 -14.63 7.96
C CYS A 172 7.92 -13.43 7.31
N CYS A 173 6.59 -13.35 7.42
CA CYS A 173 5.86 -12.21 6.89
C CYS A 173 6.12 -10.93 7.70
N SER A 174 5.80 -9.77 7.14
CA SER A 174 6.05 -8.46 7.78
C SER A 174 5.39 -8.28 9.15
N ASN A 175 4.31 -9.00 9.43
CA ASN A 175 3.62 -8.96 10.71
C ASN A 175 4.27 -9.88 11.76
N CYS A 176 4.87 -11.00 11.32
CA CYS A 176 5.56 -11.95 12.21
C CYS A 176 7.03 -11.60 12.46
N ALA A 177 7.68 -10.94 11.50
CA ALA A 177 9.11 -10.62 11.51
C ALA A 177 9.34 -9.18 11.00
N PRO A 178 8.88 -8.15 11.73
CA PRO A 178 8.88 -6.76 11.24
C PRO A 178 10.30 -6.19 11.07
N SER A 179 11.24 -6.56 11.93
CA SER A 179 12.64 -6.09 11.86
C SER A 179 13.36 -6.66 10.63
N GLU A 180 13.19 -7.96 10.40
CA GLU A 180 13.74 -8.71 9.27
C GLU A 180 13.11 -8.23 7.96
N ALA A 181 11.80 -7.97 7.94
CA ALA A 181 11.13 -7.39 6.78
C ALA A 181 11.66 -5.99 6.45
N ALA A 182 11.90 -5.14 7.46
CA ALA A 182 12.51 -3.82 7.26
C ALA A 182 13.95 -3.92 6.72
N CYS A 183 14.75 -4.84 7.26
CA CYS A 183 16.10 -5.15 6.78
C CYS A 183 16.09 -5.62 5.31
N LEU A 184 15.21 -6.57 4.98
CA LEU A 184 15.01 -7.09 3.63
C LEU A 184 14.70 -5.96 2.64
N MET A 185 13.79 -5.04 2.99
CA MET A 185 13.43 -3.91 2.13
C MET A 185 14.61 -2.97 1.83
N GLN A 186 15.51 -2.77 2.80
CA GLN A 186 16.72 -1.96 2.59
C GLN A 186 17.70 -2.67 1.63
N HIS A 187 17.89 -3.97 1.81
CA HIS A 187 18.81 -4.76 0.99
C HIS A 187 18.29 -5.06 -0.42
N LEU A 188 16.98 -5.07 -0.64
CA LEU A 188 16.39 -5.26 -1.98
C LEU A 188 16.85 -4.22 -3.01
N LEU A 189 17.24 -3.02 -2.58
CA LEU A 189 17.82 -1.99 -3.45
C LEU A 189 19.16 -2.40 -4.09
N LEU A 190 19.82 -3.38 -3.49
CA LEU A 190 21.11 -3.96 -3.90
C LEU A 190 20.94 -5.37 -4.47
N ALA A 191 19.71 -5.88 -4.56
CA ALA A 191 19.46 -7.25 -4.98
C ALA A 191 19.86 -7.49 -6.44
N ASP A 192 20.53 -8.62 -6.66
CA ASP A 192 20.86 -9.20 -7.94
C ASP A 192 20.72 -10.72 -7.89
N LYS A 193 21.04 -11.39 -9.01
CA LYS A 193 20.90 -12.85 -9.12
C LYS A 193 21.82 -13.63 -8.16
N GLY A 194 22.95 -13.06 -7.76
CA GLY A 194 23.97 -13.69 -6.92
C GLY A 194 23.74 -13.50 -5.42
N ASN A 195 23.06 -12.43 -5.02
CA ASN A 195 22.83 -12.12 -3.60
C ASN A 195 21.38 -12.31 -3.12
N PHE A 196 20.40 -12.48 -4.01
CA PHE A 196 18.97 -12.53 -3.65
C PHE A 196 18.66 -13.58 -2.55
N ASP A 197 19.23 -14.79 -2.64
CA ASP A 197 19.01 -15.81 -1.62
C ASP A 197 19.61 -15.45 -0.25
N LYS A 198 20.75 -14.77 -0.24
CA LYS A 198 21.37 -14.29 1.00
C LYS A 198 20.51 -13.21 1.64
N ILE A 199 19.92 -12.33 0.83
CA ILE A 199 18.97 -11.32 1.31
C ILE A 199 17.73 -11.99 1.89
N MET A 200 17.16 -12.98 1.19
CA MET A 200 15.97 -13.71 1.63
C MET A 200 16.19 -14.54 2.90
N SER A 201 17.44 -14.92 3.20
CA SER A 201 17.82 -15.69 4.39
C SER A 201 18.43 -14.82 5.50
N ASP A 202 18.35 -13.49 5.36
CA ASP A 202 18.93 -12.50 6.29
C ASP A 202 20.44 -12.67 6.56
N ASN A 203 21.15 -13.28 5.61
CA ASN A 203 22.60 -13.52 5.67
C ASN A 203 23.40 -12.55 4.80
N PHE A 204 22.76 -11.50 4.28
CA PHE A 204 23.40 -10.52 3.42
C PHE A 204 23.87 -9.32 4.23
N THR A 205 25.17 -9.03 4.17
CA THR A 205 25.77 -7.85 4.78
C THR A 205 26.45 -7.02 3.70
N THR A 206 26.39 -5.70 3.87
CA THR A 206 26.96 -4.75 2.92
C THR A 206 27.28 -3.45 3.62
N SER A 207 28.41 -2.82 3.27
CA SER A 207 28.74 -1.45 3.64
C SER A 207 28.18 -0.42 2.66
N LEU A 208 27.66 -0.87 1.51
CA LEU A 208 27.12 0.00 0.48
C LEU A 208 25.74 0.52 0.89
N VAL A 209 25.64 1.84 0.99
CA VAL A 209 24.36 2.54 1.16
C VAL A 209 24.00 3.19 -0.18
N ARG A 210 22.84 2.84 -0.76
CA ARG A 210 22.32 3.49 -1.96
C ARG A 210 21.32 4.58 -1.56
N ASP A 211 21.69 5.84 -1.79
CA ASP A 211 20.72 6.94 -1.76
C ASP A 211 19.92 6.96 -3.08
N ILE A 212 18.62 6.71 -2.97
CA ILE A 212 17.68 6.76 -4.10
C ILE A 212 16.77 7.99 -4.04
N LYS A 213 16.99 8.93 -3.11
CA LYS A 213 16.15 10.13 -2.96
C LYS A 213 16.07 10.95 -4.24
N SER A 214 17.16 11.04 -5.00
CA SER A 214 17.22 11.71 -6.29
C SER A 214 16.36 11.05 -7.38
N LYS A 215 15.99 9.78 -7.19
CA LYS A 215 15.15 9.00 -8.11
C LYS A 215 13.67 9.05 -7.75
N TYR A 216 13.32 9.57 -6.58
CA TYR A 216 11.92 9.73 -6.22
C TYR A 216 11.27 10.75 -7.15
N PRO A 217 10.01 10.51 -7.57
CA PRO A 217 9.24 11.52 -8.25
C PRO A 217 9.25 12.81 -7.41
N THR A 218 9.37 13.96 -8.07
CA THR A 218 9.25 15.25 -7.40
C THR A 218 7.96 15.25 -6.58
N LYS A 219 8.07 15.50 -5.26
CA LYS A 219 6.90 15.56 -4.39
C LYS A 219 5.87 16.50 -5.04
N ARG A 220 4.66 16.00 -5.27
CA ARG A 220 3.53 16.86 -5.67
C ARG A 220 3.43 18.00 -4.67
N THR A 221 3.26 19.21 -5.17
CA THR A 221 3.03 20.42 -4.37
C THR A 221 1.93 20.11 -3.35
N SER A 222 2.19 20.32 -2.06
CA SER A 222 1.15 20.09 -1.07
C SER A 222 0.06 21.15 -1.25
N TYR A 223 -1.14 20.72 -1.61
CA TYR A 223 -2.28 21.61 -1.65
C TYR A 223 -2.76 21.89 -0.22
N TRP A 224 -2.97 23.16 0.11
CA TRP A 224 -3.54 23.57 1.38
C TRP A 224 -4.99 23.95 1.15
N LYS A 225 -5.87 23.59 2.09
CA LYS A 225 -7.29 23.93 1.98
C LYS A 225 -7.49 25.43 2.15
N ARG A 226 -8.26 26.05 1.23
CA ARG A 226 -8.76 27.41 1.39
C ARG A 226 -9.76 27.44 2.55
N LYS A 227 -9.65 28.47 3.39
CA LYS A 227 -10.67 28.80 4.38
C LYS A 227 -11.62 29.82 3.79
N TYR A 228 -12.90 29.64 4.05
CA TYR A 228 -13.97 30.55 3.63
C TYR A 228 -14.55 31.23 4.87
N ASN A 229 -15.01 32.47 4.71
CA ASN A 229 -15.85 33.12 5.71
C ASN A 229 -17.33 32.71 5.55
N GLU A 230 -18.19 33.08 6.50
CA GLU A 230 -19.61 32.68 6.51
C GLU A 230 -20.35 33.06 5.20
N ASN A 231 -20.09 34.24 4.64
CA ASN A 231 -20.72 34.68 3.40
C ASN A 231 -20.21 33.88 2.20
N GLU A 232 -18.91 33.63 2.14
CA GLU A 232 -18.30 32.81 1.08
C GLU A 232 -18.72 31.35 1.16
N GLU A 233 -18.94 30.82 2.36
CA GLU A 233 -19.32 29.42 2.59
C GLU A 233 -20.71 29.13 2.00
N VAL A 234 -21.64 30.08 2.09
CA VAL A 234 -22.94 30.00 1.39
C VAL A 234 -22.74 29.90 -0.12
N VAL A 235 -21.95 30.81 -0.71
CA VAL A 235 -21.66 30.82 -2.16
C VAL A 235 -21.03 29.51 -2.61
N VAL A 236 -20.06 29.02 -1.84
CA VAL A 236 -19.33 27.79 -2.09
C VAL A 236 -20.24 26.57 -2.03
N ASN A 237 -21.08 26.45 -1.00
CA ASN A 237 -21.96 25.31 -0.85
C ASN A 237 -23.01 25.28 -1.95
N THR A 238 -23.62 26.42 -2.29
CA THR A 238 -24.52 26.54 -3.45
C THR A 238 -23.80 26.18 -4.75
N PHE A 239 -22.55 26.61 -4.93
CA PHE A 239 -21.76 26.27 -6.10
C PHE A 239 -21.49 24.77 -6.20
N LYS A 240 -21.15 24.08 -5.10
CA LYS A 240 -20.91 22.62 -5.12
C LYS A 240 -22.14 21.86 -5.60
N GLU A 241 -23.30 22.19 -5.04
CA GLU A 241 -24.56 21.56 -5.44
C GLU A 241 -24.89 21.84 -6.91
N GLN A 242 -24.70 23.09 -7.36
CA GLN A 242 -24.88 23.48 -8.75
C GLN A 242 -23.91 22.72 -9.67
N LEU A 243 -22.64 22.61 -9.28
CA LEU A 243 -21.60 21.96 -10.06
C LEU A 243 -21.90 20.48 -10.26
N LEU A 244 -22.31 19.79 -9.21
CA LEU A 244 -22.72 18.39 -9.27
C LEU A 244 -23.89 18.20 -10.22
N ARG A 245 -24.99 18.95 -10.00
CA ARG A 245 -26.19 18.87 -10.84
C ARG A 245 -25.88 19.15 -12.32
N ASP A 246 -25.19 20.25 -12.59
CA ASP A 246 -24.88 20.70 -13.94
C ASP A 246 -23.96 19.69 -14.66
N LEU A 247 -22.96 19.13 -13.98
CA LEU A 247 -22.05 18.16 -14.58
C LEU A 247 -22.74 16.81 -14.82
N HIS A 248 -23.55 16.35 -13.88
CA HIS A 248 -24.33 15.12 -14.07
C HIS A 248 -25.31 15.26 -15.23
N ALA A 249 -25.96 16.41 -15.37
CA ALA A 249 -26.81 16.71 -16.52
C ALA A 249 -25.99 16.75 -17.83
N HIS A 250 -24.81 17.37 -17.81
CA HIS A 250 -23.93 17.43 -18.98
C HIS A 250 -23.48 16.03 -19.43
N TYR A 251 -23.03 15.20 -18.49
CA TYR A 251 -22.63 13.81 -18.75
C TYR A 251 -23.80 12.98 -19.30
N ASN A 252 -24.96 13.04 -18.66
CA ASN A 252 -26.14 12.29 -19.10
C ASN A 252 -26.65 12.73 -20.47
N ALA A 253 -26.45 14.01 -20.84
CA ALA A 253 -26.79 14.50 -22.17
C ALA A 253 -25.84 13.97 -23.25
N GLU A 254 -24.57 13.75 -22.91
CA GLU A 254 -23.54 13.31 -23.85
C GLU A 254 -23.49 11.77 -24.00
N PHE A 255 -23.66 11.03 -22.90
CA PHE A 255 -23.51 9.58 -22.87
C PHE A 255 -24.80 8.80 -22.63
N GLY A 256 -25.91 9.50 -22.33
CA GLY A 256 -27.20 8.88 -22.01
C GLY A 256 -27.30 8.34 -20.58
N ILE A 257 -28.52 7.99 -20.17
CA ILE A 257 -28.81 7.47 -18.83
C ILE A 257 -28.71 5.93 -18.86
N GLY A 258 -28.05 5.34 -17.86
CA GLY A 258 -28.01 3.87 -17.68
C GLY A 258 -26.80 3.16 -18.28
N GLY A 259 -25.73 3.91 -18.58
CA GLY A 259 -24.43 3.31 -18.92
C GLY A 259 -23.79 2.56 -17.75
N PRO A 260 -22.75 1.75 -18.00
CA PRO A 260 -22.04 0.98 -16.98
C PRO A 260 -21.26 1.85 -15.97
N ILE A 261 -21.02 3.12 -16.28
CA ILE A 261 -20.40 4.12 -15.41
C ILE A 261 -21.38 5.29 -15.28
N SER A 262 -21.76 5.62 -14.05
CA SER A 262 -22.65 6.74 -13.77
C SER A 262 -21.89 8.06 -13.66
N ALA A 263 -22.60 9.18 -13.76
CA ALA A 263 -21.99 10.50 -13.58
C ALA A 263 -21.39 10.69 -12.18
N GLU A 264 -21.98 10.04 -11.16
CA GLU A 264 -21.49 10.08 -9.78
C GLU A 264 -20.16 9.32 -9.61
N ASP A 265 -19.94 8.25 -10.38
CA ASP A 265 -18.68 7.50 -10.38
C ASP A 265 -17.52 8.32 -10.97
N ILE A 266 -17.83 9.25 -11.88
CA ILE A 266 -16.84 10.12 -12.53
C ILE A 266 -16.58 11.38 -11.69
N PHE A 267 -17.64 11.95 -11.11
CA PHE A 267 -17.54 13.19 -10.34
C PHE A 267 -18.66 13.27 -9.31
N GLY A 268 -18.31 13.01 -8.05
CA GLY A 268 -19.22 13.06 -6.92
C GLY A 268 -18.90 14.20 -5.95
N GLU A 269 -19.52 14.14 -4.78
CA GLU A 269 -19.37 15.17 -3.74
C GLU A 269 -17.91 15.39 -3.33
N GLN A 270 -17.08 14.34 -3.36
CA GLN A 270 -15.68 14.43 -2.96
C GLN A 270 -14.86 15.25 -3.96
N GLU A 271 -15.11 15.07 -5.25
CA GLU A 271 -14.46 15.82 -6.32
C GLU A 271 -14.92 17.29 -6.28
N ALA A 272 -16.22 17.53 -6.11
CA ALA A 272 -16.76 18.88 -5.93
C ALA A 272 -16.16 19.59 -4.70
N GLU A 273 -16.06 18.89 -3.57
CA GLU A 273 -15.42 19.39 -2.36
C GLU A 273 -13.93 19.66 -2.57
N ALA A 274 -13.22 18.81 -3.32
CA ALA A 274 -11.81 19.01 -3.63
C ALA A 274 -11.58 20.26 -4.50
N VAL A 275 -12.41 20.49 -5.52
CA VAL A 275 -12.34 21.67 -6.39
C VAL A 275 -12.41 22.96 -5.57
N VAL A 276 -13.36 23.02 -4.63
CA VAL A 276 -13.53 24.16 -3.74
C VAL A 276 -12.39 24.23 -2.72
N SER A 277 -12.14 23.15 -1.99
CA SER A 277 -11.11 23.10 -0.94
C SER A 277 -9.75 23.58 -1.46
N TYR A 278 -9.39 23.26 -2.71
CA TYR A 278 -8.09 23.61 -3.30
C TYR A 278 -8.18 24.69 -4.36
N LEU A 279 -9.23 25.52 -4.36
CA LEU A 279 -9.50 26.54 -5.39
C LEU A 279 -8.33 27.49 -5.66
N ASN A 280 -7.54 27.82 -4.64
CA ASN A 280 -6.37 28.71 -4.75
C ASN A 280 -5.23 28.11 -5.58
N HIS A 281 -5.22 26.78 -5.74
CA HIS A 281 -4.19 26.06 -6.47
C HIS A 281 -4.59 25.77 -7.92
N ILE A 282 -5.84 26.05 -8.31
CA ILE A 282 -6.33 25.79 -9.66
C ILE A 282 -6.00 27.00 -10.53
N THR A 283 -4.95 26.94 -11.34
CA THR A 283 -4.62 28.00 -12.31
C THR A 283 -4.92 27.59 -13.76
N GLY A 284 -4.94 26.29 -14.04
CA GLY A 284 -5.38 25.75 -15.32
C GLY A 284 -5.95 24.33 -15.21
N ALA A 285 -6.36 23.80 -16.37
CA ALA A 285 -6.98 22.48 -16.50
C ALA A 285 -6.10 21.34 -15.94
N ARG A 286 -4.76 21.44 -16.05
CA ARG A 286 -3.84 20.45 -15.49
C ARG A 286 -3.86 20.40 -13.96
N ASP A 287 -3.97 21.55 -13.29
CA ASP A 287 -4.05 21.60 -11.83
C ASP A 287 -5.37 20.99 -11.36
N LEU A 288 -6.45 21.33 -12.07
CA LEU A 288 -7.78 20.80 -11.83
C LEU A 288 -7.80 19.27 -11.96
N GLN A 289 -7.27 18.73 -13.06
CA GLN A 289 -7.12 17.28 -13.26
C GLN A 289 -6.34 16.62 -12.14
N GLY A 290 -5.25 17.25 -11.67
CA GLY A 290 -4.46 16.77 -10.55
C GLY A 290 -5.19 16.79 -9.20
N ILE A 291 -6.15 17.70 -9.01
CA ILE A 291 -6.93 17.88 -7.79
C ILE A 291 -8.11 16.91 -7.73
N ILE A 292 -8.88 16.79 -8.80
CA ILE A 292 -10.03 15.87 -8.86
C ILE A 292 -9.55 14.41 -8.96
N GLY A 293 -8.46 14.18 -9.71
CA GLY A 293 -7.97 12.84 -10.00
C GLY A 293 -8.94 12.06 -10.90
N GLY A 294 -8.61 10.79 -11.17
CA GLY A 294 -9.42 9.93 -12.03
C GLY A 294 -9.26 10.21 -13.52
N GLU A 295 -10.01 9.45 -14.32
CA GLU A 295 -10.11 9.64 -15.78
C GLU A 295 -11.17 10.71 -16.06
N CYS A 296 -10.89 11.60 -17.01
CA CYS A 296 -11.83 12.62 -17.44
C CYS A 296 -12.31 12.30 -18.86
N PHE A 297 -13.58 12.56 -19.14
CA PHE A 297 -14.08 12.49 -20.52
C PHE A 297 -13.70 13.75 -21.30
N GLU A 298 -13.79 13.66 -22.63
CA GLU A 298 -13.40 14.74 -23.53
C GLU A 298 -14.19 16.02 -23.23
N GLY A 299 -13.52 17.17 -23.09
CA GLY A 299 -14.17 18.45 -22.80
C GLY A 299 -14.56 18.71 -21.34
N GLN A 300 -14.50 17.69 -20.46
CA GLN A 300 -14.86 17.83 -19.04
C GLN A 300 -14.00 18.87 -18.32
N LEU A 301 -12.68 18.86 -18.55
CA LEU A 301 -11.74 19.75 -17.86
C LEU A 301 -11.92 21.20 -18.26
N GLU A 302 -12.15 21.46 -19.55
CA GLU A 302 -12.45 22.78 -20.10
C GLU A 302 -13.75 23.32 -19.50
N TRP A 303 -14.80 22.49 -19.46
CA TRP A 303 -16.09 22.85 -18.89
C TRP A 303 -15.99 23.17 -17.38
N LEU A 304 -15.32 22.31 -16.61
CA LEU A 304 -15.11 22.52 -15.19
C LEU A 304 -14.28 23.79 -14.93
N MET A 305 -13.26 24.05 -15.74
CA MET A 305 -12.43 25.25 -15.59
C MET A 305 -13.26 26.52 -15.79
N GLN A 306 -14.21 26.54 -16.73
CA GLN A 306 -15.13 27.67 -16.91
C GLN A 306 -15.98 27.92 -15.65
N LYS A 307 -16.51 26.85 -15.04
CA LYS A 307 -17.28 26.95 -13.78
C LYS A 307 -16.42 27.43 -12.62
N VAL A 308 -15.17 26.96 -12.52
CA VAL A 308 -14.21 27.39 -11.50
C VAL A 308 -13.87 28.88 -11.64
N LEU A 309 -13.66 29.38 -12.87
CA LEU A 309 -13.43 30.80 -13.11
C LEU A 309 -14.62 31.65 -12.63
N ARG A 310 -15.85 31.22 -12.94
CA ARG A 310 -17.06 31.88 -12.47
C ARG A 310 -17.18 31.89 -10.94
N LEU A 311 -16.80 30.81 -10.26
CA LEU A 311 -16.74 30.80 -8.79
C LEU A 311 -15.75 31.83 -8.25
N LYS A 312 -14.57 31.95 -8.87
CA LYS A 312 -13.56 32.93 -8.45
C LYS A 312 -14.08 34.36 -8.58
N GLU A 313 -14.81 34.66 -9.67
CA GLU A 313 -15.46 35.95 -9.86
C GLU A 313 -16.53 36.22 -8.80
N LEU A 314 -17.42 35.25 -8.52
CA LEU A 314 -18.44 35.38 -7.48
C LEU A 314 -17.83 35.64 -6.09
N LEU A 315 -16.76 34.93 -5.75
CA LEU A 315 -16.05 35.11 -4.49
C LEU A 315 -15.34 36.48 -4.41
N ALA A 316 -14.81 36.99 -5.52
CA ALA A 316 -14.21 38.32 -5.57
C ALA A 316 -15.25 39.44 -5.33
N LEU A 317 -16.52 39.19 -5.68
CA LEU A 317 -17.64 40.10 -5.48
C LEU A 317 -18.30 39.96 -4.10
N THR A 318 -17.96 38.91 -3.35
CA THR A 318 -18.56 38.64 -2.04
C THR A 318 -17.92 39.55 -0.98
N PRO A 319 -18.71 40.36 -0.23
CA PRO A 319 -18.16 41.23 0.81
C PRO A 319 -17.41 40.41 1.86
N ALA A 320 -16.23 40.89 2.27
CA ALA A 320 -15.54 40.36 3.42
C ALA A 320 -16.46 40.47 4.64
N GLY A 321 -16.97 39.33 5.12
CA GLY A 321 -17.78 39.29 6.33
C GLY A 321 -17.02 39.97 7.47
N THR A 322 -17.73 40.73 8.29
CA THR A 322 -17.17 41.40 9.46
C THR A 322 -16.49 40.35 10.32
N THR A 323 -15.15 40.30 10.32
CA THR A 323 -14.43 39.48 11.29
C THR A 323 -14.78 40.03 12.67
N ALA A 324 -15.64 39.35 13.41
CA ALA A 324 -15.82 39.60 14.82
C ALA A 324 -14.42 39.53 15.45
N LYS A 325 -13.94 40.67 15.97
CA LYS A 325 -12.72 40.73 16.77
C LYS A 325 -12.89 39.74 17.90
N ARG A 326 -12.28 38.56 17.78
CA ARG A 326 -12.14 37.64 18.90
C ARG A 326 -11.25 38.34 19.92
N VAL A 327 -11.88 38.83 20.99
CA VAL A 327 -11.19 39.30 22.20
C VAL A 327 -10.16 38.23 22.56
N ARG A 328 -8.87 38.59 22.53
CA ARG A 328 -7.81 37.75 23.08
C ARG A 328 -8.12 37.56 24.56
N LYS A 329 -8.65 36.40 24.93
CA LYS A 329 -8.59 35.91 26.31
C LYS A 329 -7.12 35.69 26.60
N SER A 330 -6.53 36.58 27.40
CA SER A 330 -5.21 36.42 27.97
C SER A 330 -5.25 35.25 28.95
N ASN A 331 -4.99 34.03 28.48
CA ASN A 331 -4.55 32.97 29.37
C ASN A 331 -3.07 33.19 29.62
N GLY A 332 -2.75 33.73 30.80
CA GLY A 332 -1.39 33.89 31.29
C GLY A 332 -0.65 32.57 31.26
N ARG A 333 0.31 32.45 30.35
CA ARG A 333 1.28 31.36 30.36
C ARG A 333 2.42 31.82 31.25
N LYS A 334 2.51 31.25 32.45
CA LYS A 334 3.68 31.39 33.34
C LYS A 334 4.92 30.99 32.55
N SER A 335 5.89 31.91 32.50
CA SER A 335 7.24 31.69 32.01
C SER A 335 7.97 30.71 32.93
N ILE A 336 8.59 29.69 32.34
CA ILE A 336 9.69 28.95 32.96
C ILE A 336 10.86 29.08 31.99
N PRO A 337 12.03 29.59 32.43
CA PRO A 337 13.11 29.96 31.53
C PRO A 337 13.95 28.76 31.09
N THR A 338 14.42 28.84 29.85
CA THR A 338 15.45 28.01 29.24
C THR A 338 16.80 28.26 29.92
N ILE A 339 17.52 27.19 30.30
CA ILE A 339 18.94 27.24 30.64
C ILE A 339 19.69 26.27 29.70
N THR A 340 20.67 26.82 29.00
CA THR A 340 21.67 26.13 28.18
C THR A 340 22.83 25.59 29.04
N ALA A 341 23.46 24.53 28.54
CA ALA A 341 24.46 23.67 29.19
C ALA A 341 25.81 24.31 29.53
N THR A 342 26.51 23.77 30.55
CA THR A 342 27.97 23.51 30.60
C THR A 342 28.39 22.74 31.88
N GLY A 343 29.29 21.76 31.74
CA GLY A 343 30.33 21.41 32.75
C GLY A 343 30.17 20.10 33.56
N ALA A 344 31.02 19.10 33.30
CA ALA A 344 31.29 17.92 34.16
C ALA A 344 32.18 18.32 35.38
N PRO A 345 32.31 17.54 36.49
CA PRO A 345 32.95 16.20 36.55
C PRO A 345 32.33 15.18 37.55
N GLY A 346 32.72 13.89 37.48
CA GLY A 346 32.42 12.83 38.50
C GLY A 346 33.31 12.94 39.77
N PRO A 347 33.54 11.91 40.61
CA PRO A 347 32.95 10.55 40.74
C PRO A 347 32.52 10.13 42.20
N THR A 348 31.57 9.17 42.34
CA THR A 348 31.36 8.13 43.41
C THR A 348 31.39 8.52 44.93
N PRO A 349 31.10 7.66 45.96
CA PRO A 349 30.60 6.26 46.01
C PRO A 349 29.45 5.98 47.03
N ASP A 350 29.04 4.70 47.10
CA ASP A 350 28.52 3.92 48.25
C ASP A 350 27.08 4.04 48.77
N SER A 351 26.30 2.97 48.52
CA SER A 351 25.82 1.98 49.54
C SER A 351 24.87 1.01 48.81
N ALA A 352 25.22 -0.26 48.53
CA ALA A 352 25.06 -1.44 49.41
C ALA A 352 23.65 -1.48 50.08
N ALA A 353 22.82 -2.54 50.04
CA ALA A 353 23.01 -3.95 49.67
C ALA A 353 21.64 -4.68 49.53
N LEU A 354 21.72 -5.98 49.15
CA LEU A 354 20.77 -7.11 49.34
C LEU A 354 19.63 -7.25 48.32
N ALA A 355 19.35 -8.43 47.74
CA ALA A 355 20.00 -9.73 47.76
C ALA A 355 19.53 -10.55 46.54
N ARG A 356 20.42 -11.41 46.04
CA ARG A 356 20.17 -12.49 45.07
C ARG A 356 19.43 -13.65 45.73
N LEU A 357 18.66 -14.39 44.94
CA LEU A 357 18.48 -15.84 45.11
C LEU A 357 18.28 -16.48 43.72
N GLN A 358 19.36 -17.09 43.22
CA GLN A 358 19.32 -18.22 42.29
C GLN A 358 19.10 -19.49 43.11
N VAL A 359 18.35 -20.45 42.58
CA VAL A 359 18.64 -21.88 42.79
C VAL A 359 18.43 -22.58 41.45
N ASP A 360 19.44 -23.35 41.07
CA ASP A 360 19.65 -24.07 39.80
C ASP A 360 19.54 -25.60 40.09
N PRO A 361 19.87 -26.53 39.16
CA PRO A 361 19.00 -27.63 38.73
C PRO A 361 19.41 -29.03 39.25
N LEU A 362 18.58 -30.06 39.06
CA LEU A 362 19.03 -31.46 39.15
C LEU A 362 18.37 -32.42 38.13
N LEU A 363 19.26 -33.25 37.56
CA LEU A 363 19.11 -34.41 36.70
C LEU A 363 18.12 -35.49 37.22
N GLN A 364 17.56 -36.32 36.32
CA GLN A 364 18.04 -37.72 36.13
C GLN A 364 17.23 -38.57 35.10
N VAL A 365 18.01 -39.22 34.21
CA VAL A 365 17.95 -40.64 33.79
C VAL A 365 16.94 -41.09 32.72
N SER A 366 17.51 -41.62 31.62
CA SER A 366 16.91 -42.42 30.54
C SER A 366 16.53 -43.84 30.98
N PRO A 367 15.74 -44.57 30.16
CA PRO A 367 16.36 -45.73 29.54
C PRO A 367 16.00 -45.96 28.06
N THR A 368 16.92 -46.69 27.43
CA THR A 368 16.95 -47.28 26.09
C THR A 368 15.80 -48.23 25.74
N THR A 369 15.39 -48.25 24.46
CA THR A 369 15.06 -49.48 23.70
C THR A 369 15.24 -49.27 22.20
N LYS A 370 15.71 -50.32 21.52
CA LYS A 370 16.13 -50.42 20.12
C LYS A 370 15.00 -50.87 19.17
N SER A 371 15.16 -50.51 17.88
CA SER A 371 14.69 -51.17 16.64
C SER A 371 13.17 -51.23 16.40
N VAL A 372 12.62 -51.02 15.20
CA VAL A 372 12.90 -51.70 13.92
C VAL A 372 12.47 -50.83 12.73
N ASP A 373 13.27 -50.88 11.66
CA ASP A 373 13.00 -50.42 10.30
C ASP A 373 12.35 -51.56 9.47
N PRO A 374 11.26 -51.30 8.73
CA PRO A 374 10.95 -52.07 7.55
C PRO A 374 10.82 -51.18 6.31
N ARG A 375 11.88 -51.21 5.51
CA ARG A 375 11.96 -51.03 4.06
C ARG A 375 10.66 -51.31 3.29
N LEU A 376 10.54 -50.54 2.18
CA LEU A 376 10.08 -50.95 0.85
C LEU A 376 8.64 -51.50 0.75
N LEU A 377 7.79 -50.80 -0.01
CA LEU A 377 7.05 -51.36 -1.14
C LEU A 377 6.37 -50.21 -1.91
N ASP A 378 7.04 -49.82 -3.00
CA ASP A 378 6.44 -49.29 -4.24
C ASP A 378 5.74 -50.45 -4.98
N PRO A 379 4.87 -50.22 -5.98
CA PRO A 379 4.91 -49.12 -6.96
C PRO A 379 3.69 -48.20 -7.05
#